data_AF-A0A968QXB5-F1
#
_entry.id   AF-A0A968QXB5-F1
#
_cell.length_a   1.000
_cell.length_b   1.000
_cell.length_c   1.000
_cell.angle_alpha   90.00
_cell.angle_beta   90.00
_cell.angle_gamma   90.00
#
_symmetry.space_group_name_H-M   'P 1'
#
loop_
_entity.id
_entity.type
_entity.pdbx_description
1 polymer ?
#
loop_
_entity_poly.entity_id
_entity_poly.type
_entity_poly.pdbx_seq_one_letter_code
_entity_poly.pdbx_strand_id
1 'polypeptide(L)'
;SFAAASKPLALCGRGKGATPVSMHEMIAVHALNVMMGNVNTEGGVYTVPEPDYIKWNKVDVSGTPMALNKIVSEKSPIQALLVSNANPLFTMSDTQAVKKAFDKIPFIVSFSSYMDETAQFSDLILPNHSYLERYEDVPAPAGFHKPVIGLTRPVVKPLFKTRHSGDAVIAMPRNRARNHRFPWENYRSLPQRNFGRCVGSLGKRRCSGG
;
A
#
# COMPACT_ATOMS: atom_id res chain seq x y z
N SER A 1 1.58 10.78 38.90
CA SER A 1 2.67 10.16 38.11
C SER A 1 2.07 9.10 37.20
N PHE A 2 2.61 8.87 36.00
CA PHE A 2 2.13 7.83 35.07
C PHE A 2 2.05 6.45 35.75
N ALA A 3 3.06 6.08 36.53
CA ALA A 3 3.10 4.82 37.27
C ALA A 3 2.03 4.70 38.39
N ALA A 4 1.48 5.82 38.85
CA ALA A 4 0.46 5.86 39.91
C ALA A 4 -0.97 5.96 39.35
N ALA A 5 -1.13 5.99 38.02
CA ALA A 5 -2.45 6.02 37.40
C ALA A 5 -3.14 4.65 37.53
N SER A 6 -4.45 4.64 37.73
CA SER A 6 -5.24 3.40 37.84
C SER A 6 -5.34 2.63 36.52
N LYS A 7 -5.24 3.33 35.39
CA LYS A 7 -5.23 2.78 34.02
C LYS A 7 -4.25 3.60 33.16
N PRO A 8 -2.93 3.45 33.36
CA PRO A 8 -1.95 4.15 32.55
C PRO A 8 -2.02 3.64 31.11
N LEU A 9 -1.91 4.51 30.12
CA LEU A 9 -1.78 4.11 28.71
C LEU A 9 -0.93 5.14 28.00
N ALA A 10 0.12 4.70 27.31
CA ALA A 10 0.96 5.57 26.49
C ALA A 10 0.61 5.35 25.01
N LEU A 11 0.38 6.44 24.27
CA LEU A 11 0.06 6.39 22.85
C LEU A 11 1.08 7.21 22.06
N CYS A 12 1.49 6.72 20.90
CA CYS A 12 2.32 7.49 19.99
C CYS A 12 1.52 8.69 19.47
N GLY A 13 2.01 9.91 19.71
CA GLY A 13 1.42 11.12 19.16
C GLY A 13 1.67 11.27 17.66
N ARG A 14 1.18 12.36 17.06
CA ARG A 14 1.42 12.68 15.64
C ARG A 14 2.84 13.17 15.32
N GLY A 15 3.78 13.11 16.28
CA GLY A 15 5.13 13.67 16.12
C GLY A 15 5.11 15.21 16.00
N LYS A 16 6.14 15.78 15.37
CA LYS A 16 6.26 17.23 15.12
C LYS A 16 5.51 17.68 13.86
N GLY A 17 4.27 17.23 13.66
CA GLY A 17 3.36 17.71 12.60
C GLY A 17 3.73 17.39 11.14
N ALA A 18 4.99 17.62 10.75
CA ALA A 18 5.52 17.43 9.39
C ALA A 18 6.53 16.27 9.27
N THR A 19 7.04 15.74 10.39
CA THR A 19 7.94 14.58 10.39
C THR A 19 7.27 13.39 11.06
N PRO A 20 7.42 12.16 10.52
CA PRO A 20 7.04 10.94 11.22
C PRO A 20 7.68 10.91 12.61
N VAL A 21 6.99 10.30 13.59
CA VAL A 21 7.52 10.05 14.94
C VAL A 21 8.87 9.32 14.84
N SER A 22 9.82 9.70 15.69
CA SER A 22 11.12 9.03 15.74
C SER A 22 10.97 7.58 16.19
N MET A 23 11.74 6.66 15.62
CA MET A 23 11.76 5.26 16.05
C MET A 23 12.05 5.15 17.56
N HIS A 24 12.93 5.99 18.10
CA HIS A 24 13.26 6.02 19.53
C HIS A 24 12.06 6.45 20.40
N GLU A 25 11.25 7.39 19.91
CA GLU A 25 10.02 7.81 20.60
C GLU A 25 9.00 6.68 20.61
N MET A 26 8.82 5.96 19.49
CA MET A 26 7.93 4.78 19.46
C MET A 26 8.40 3.71 20.44
N ILE A 27 9.71 3.39 20.44
CA ILE A 27 10.29 2.40 21.36
C ILE A 27 10.05 2.81 22.81
N ALA A 28 10.29 4.09 23.16
CA ALA A 28 10.05 4.58 24.51
C ALA A 28 8.58 4.46 24.93
N VAL A 29 7.64 4.84 24.06
CA VAL A 29 6.19 4.71 24.31
C VAL A 29 5.80 3.24 24.50
N HIS A 30 6.31 2.34 23.66
CA HIS A 30 6.04 0.91 23.80
C HIS A 30 6.67 0.32 25.06
N ALA A 31 7.88 0.73 25.43
CA ALA A 31 8.54 0.32 26.66
C ALA A 31 7.74 0.71 27.91
N LEU A 32 7.14 1.91 27.92
CA LEU A 32 6.25 2.34 29.02
C LEU A 32 5.02 1.42 29.14
N ASN A 33 4.39 1.07 28.02
CA ASN A 33 3.26 0.14 28.05
C ASN A 33 3.67 -1.28 28.50
N VAL A 34 4.87 -1.74 28.13
CA VAL A 34 5.43 -3.01 28.61
C VAL A 34 5.66 -2.96 30.12
N MET A 35 6.30 -1.91 30.63
CA MET A 35 6.59 -1.75 32.07
C MET A 35 5.33 -1.69 32.94
N MET A 36 4.25 -1.13 32.39
CA MET A 36 2.96 -1.06 33.09
C MET A 36 2.08 -2.31 32.91
N GLY A 37 2.53 -3.33 32.16
CA GLY A 37 1.75 -4.54 31.92
C GLY A 37 0.53 -4.32 31.01
N ASN A 38 0.56 -3.28 30.18
CA ASN A 38 -0.56 -2.87 29.32
C ASN A 38 -0.53 -3.52 27.93
N VAL A 39 0.37 -4.45 27.67
CA VAL A 39 0.47 -5.12 26.37
C VAL A 39 -0.45 -6.34 26.35
N ASN A 40 -1.32 -6.40 25.35
CA ASN A 40 -2.33 -7.45 25.15
C ASN A 40 -3.33 -7.59 26.31
N THR A 41 -3.62 -6.50 27.02
CA THR A 41 -4.62 -6.43 28.08
C THR A 41 -5.78 -5.51 27.71
N GLU A 42 -6.94 -5.72 28.34
CA GLU A 42 -8.13 -4.91 28.10
C GLU A 42 -7.86 -3.43 28.45
N GLY A 43 -8.15 -2.53 27.51
CA GLY A 43 -7.84 -1.10 27.64
C GLY A 43 -6.37 -0.74 27.39
N GLY A 44 -5.53 -1.72 27.06
CA GLY A 44 -4.12 -1.58 26.73
C GLY A 44 -3.83 -1.52 25.22
N VAL A 45 -2.56 -1.77 24.88
CA VAL A 45 -2.08 -1.84 23.48
C VAL A 45 -1.99 -3.28 23.04
N TYR A 46 -2.49 -3.59 21.84
CA TYR A 46 -2.46 -4.94 21.28
C TYR A 46 -1.36 -5.11 20.25
N THR A 47 -0.61 -6.21 20.36
CA THR A 47 0.26 -6.66 19.27
C THR A 47 -0.60 -7.39 18.25
N VAL A 48 -0.75 -6.80 17.07
CA VAL A 48 -1.58 -7.38 16.00
C VAL A 48 -0.67 -8.22 15.11
N PRO A 49 -0.94 -9.53 14.94
CA PRO A 49 -0.17 -10.34 14.01
C PRO A 49 -0.39 -9.86 12.58
N GLU A 50 0.58 -10.09 11.70
CA GLU A 50 0.40 -9.86 10.27
C GLU A 50 -0.79 -10.70 9.76
N PRO A 51 -1.70 -10.14 8.96
CA PRO A 51 -2.78 -10.91 8.38
C PRO A 51 -2.22 -12.02 7.47
N ASP A 52 -2.57 -13.28 7.72
CA ASP A 52 -2.21 -14.40 6.84
C ASP A 52 -3.19 -14.47 5.64
N TYR A 53 -3.09 -13.48 4.75
CA TYR A 53 -4.01 -13.32 3.62
C TYR A 53 -3.35 -13.51 2.26
N ILE A 54 -2.14 -12.98 2.08
CA ILE A 54 -1.31 -13.21 0.90
C ILE A 54 0.14 -13.35 1.34
N LYS A 55 0.73 -14.51 1.03
CA LYS A 55 2.16 -14.77 1.21
C LYS A 55 2.93 -14.25 0.02
N TRP A 56 3.16 -12.93 0.00
CA TRP A 56 4.06 -12.34 -0.97
C TRP A 56 5.48 -12.84 -0.70
N ASN A 57 6.23 -13.11 -1.76
CA ASN A 57 7.68 -13.27 -1.62
C ASN A 57 8.22 -12.01 -0.97
N LYS A 58 9.10 -12.16 0.03
CA LYS A 58 9.81 -11.01 0.62
C LYS A 58 10.54 -10.31 -0.52
N VAL A 59 10.01 -9.16 -0.91
CA VAL A 59 10.73 -8.24 -1.79
C VAL A 59 11.91 -7.75 -0.98
N ASP A 60 13.09 -7.69 -1.59
CA ASP A 60 14.24 -7.04 -0.97
C ASP A 60 13.90 -5.55 -0.75
N VAL A 61 13.37 -5.26 0.44
CA VAL A 61 13.02 -3.92 0.93
C VAL A 61 14.21 -3.25 1.62
N SER A 62 15.45 -3.70 1.37
CA SER A 62 16.64 -2.87 1.63
C SER A 62 16.57 -1.49 0.97
N GLY A 63 15.55 -1.27 0.12
CA GLY A 63 15.14 0.03 -0.37
C GLY A 63 13.67 0.40 -0.17
N THR A 64 13.18 0.58 1.04
CA THR A 64 12.05 1.52 1.27
C THR A 64 12.55 2.70 2.09
N PRO A 65 12.04 3.90 1.79
CA PRO A 65 12.78 5.09 1.31
C PRO A 65 14.18 4.97 0.67
N MET A 66 14.95 3.89 0.86
CA MET A 66 16.29 3.73 0.29
C MET A 66 16.36 3.14 -1.14
N ALA A 67 15.26 2.66 -1.75
CA ALA A 67 15.29 2.32 -3.19
C ALA A 67 15.40 3.60 -4.03
N LEU A 68 14.98 4.74 -3.48
CA LEU A 68 15.24 6.04 -4.07
C LEU A 68 16.73 6.35 -4.12
N ASN A 69 17.55 5.92 -3.15
CA ASN A 69 19.00 6.06 -3.30
C ASN A 69 19.55 5.22 -4.47
N LYS A 70 18.90 4.12 -4.86
CA LYS A 70 19.24 3.36 -6.08
C LYS A 70 18.66 3.97 -7.36
N ILE A 71 17.55 4.71 -7.27
CA ILE A 71 16.97 5.48 -8.39
C ILE A 71 17.80 6.76 -8.63
N VAL A 72 18.15 7.46 -7.55
CA VAL A 72 18.89 8.73 -7.47
C VAL A 72 20.41 8.52 -7.55
N SER A 73 20.94 7.31 -7.34
CA SER A 73 22.37 7.03 -7.52
C SER A 73 22.82 7.30 -8.95
N GLU A 74 24.09 7.71 -9.09
CA GLU A 74 24.65 8.16 -10.37
C GLU A 74 24.55 7.14 -11.51
N LYS A 75 24.55 5.84 -11.17
CA LYS A 75 24.31 4.71 -12.09
C LYS A 75 23.06 3.97 -11.67
N SER A 76 21.88 4.47 -12.03
CA SER A 76 20.66 3.70 -11.82
C SER A 76 20.54 2.63 -12.92
N PRO A 77 20.49 1.33 -12.58
CA PRO A 77 20.34 0.25 -13.56
C PRO A 77 18.90 0.12 -14.10
N ILE A 78 18.03 1.10 -13.80
CA ILE A 78 16.59 1.01 -14.04
C ILE A 78 16.27 1.50 -15.45
N GLN A 79 15.72 0.62 -16.28
CA GLN A 79 15.33 0.92 -17.65
C GLN A 79 13.87 1.35 -17.79
N ALA A 80 13.02 0.96 -16.83
CA ALA A 80 11.61 1.30 -16.83
C ALA A 80 11.09 1.50 -15.40
N LEU A 81 10.28 2.53 -15.19
CA LEU A 81 9.62 2.84 -13.93
C LEU A 81 8.10 2.80 -14.10
N LEU A 82 7.43 2.01 -13.26
CA LEU A 82 5.97 1.91 -13.21
C LEU A 82 5.48 2.57 -11.92
N VAL A 83 4.82 3.72 -12.01
CA VAL A 83 4.30 4.47 -10.86
C VAL A 83 2.80 4.25 -10.74
N SER A 84 2.33 3.67 -9.64
CA SER A 84 0.90 3.38 -9.44
C SER A 84 0.34 4.09 -8.22
N ASN A 85 -0.66 4.96 -8.43
CA ASN A 85 -1.32 5.76 -7.38
C ASN A 85 -0.33 6.48 -6.43
N ALA A 86 0.81 6.95 -6.95
CA ALA A 86 1.84 7.63 -6.19
C ALA A 86 2.33 8.87 -6.95
N ASN A 87 2.74 9.91 -6.22
CA ASN A 87 3.24 11.16 -6.79
C ASN A 87 4.61 11.55 -6.20
N PRO A 88 5.68 10.78 -6.46
CA PRO A 88 7.01 11.02 -5.90
C PRO A 88 7.61 12.40 -6.25
N LEU A 89 7.24 13.01 -7.37
CA LEU A 89 7.71 14.38 -7.70
C LEU A 89 7.12 15.45 -6.77
N PHE A 90 5.98 15.17 -6.11
CA PHE A 90 5.38 16.08 -5.15
C PHE A 90 5.64 15.67 -3.69
N THR A 91 5.53 14.38 -3.37
CA THR A 91 5.53 13.90 -1.97
C THR A 91 6.92 13.78 -1.35
N MET A 92 7.98 13.77 -2.16
CA MET A 92 9.35 13.58 -1.68
C MET A 92 9.95 14.91 -1.22
N SER A 93 10.78 14.86 -0.17
CA SER A 93 11.40 16.05 0.43
C SER A 93 12.45 16.70 -0.48
N ASP A 94 13.17 15.92 -1.30
CA ASP A 94 14.12 16.43 -2.30
C ASP A 94 13.59 16.20 -3.73
N THR A 95 12.63 17.03 -4.12
CA THR A 95 12.03 16.99 -5.46
C THR A 95 13.06 17.12 -6.58
N GLN A 96 14.12 17.92 -6.38
CA GLN A 96 15.12 18.17 -7.42
C GLN A 96 15.99 16.94 -7.69
N ALA A 97 16.42 16.23 -6.64
CA ALA A 97 17.14 14.98 -6.79
C ALA A 97 16.27 13.89 -7.46
N VAL A 98 14.99 13.81 -7.09
CA VAL A 98 14.06 12.86 -7.71
C VAL A 98 13.86 13.18 -9.19
N LYS A 99 13.67 14.44 -9.55
CA LYS A 99 13.52 14.85 -10.96
C LYS A 99 14.75 14.47 -11.80
N LYS A 100 15.96 14.77 -11.31
CA LYS A 100 17.23 14.38 -11.97
C LYS A 100 17.38 12.87 -12.13
N ALA A 101 16.81 12.09 -11.21
CA ALA A 101 16.80 10.64 -11.30
C ALA A 101 15.81 10.16 -12.36
N PHE A 102 14.63 10.76 -12.41
CA PHE A 102 13.61 10.47 -13.42
C PHE A 102 14.11 10.81 -14.83
N ASP A 103 14.83 11.92 -15.02
CA ASP A 103 15.46 12.28 -16.31
C ASP A 103 16.38 11.19 -16.88
N LYS A 104 16.94 10.32 -16.03
CA LYS A 104 17.85 9.23 -16.45
C LYS A 104 17.12 7.94 -16.82
N ILE A 105 15.84 7.80 -16.44
CA ILE A 105 15.08 6.57 -16.66
C ILE A 105 14.52 6.63 -18.09
N PRO A 106 14.85 5.66 -18.96
CA PRO A 106 14.45 5.71 -20.36
C PRO A 106 12.94 5.62 -20.62
N PHE A 107 12.17 5.06 -19.67
CA PHE A 107 10.75 4.85 -19.86
C PHE A 107 9.98 4.89 -18.53
N ILE A 108 9.02 5.79 -18.43
CA ILE A 108 8.21 6.02 -17.23
C ILE A 108 6.74 5.87 -17.59
N VAL A 109 6.03 5.01 -16.84
CA VAL A 109 4.59 4.82 -16.97
C VAL A 109 3.90 5.22 -15.68
N SER A 110 2.89 6.11 -15.78
CA SER A 110 2.05 6.49 -14.65
C SER A 110 0.65 5.86 -14.75
N PHE A 111 0.27 5.13 -13.71
CA PHE A 111 -1.08 4.65 -13.45
C PHE A 111 -1.75 5.57 -12.41
N SER A 112 -2.19 6.74 -12.85
CA SER A 112 -2.90 7.72 -12.01
C SER A 112 -4.33 7.93 -12.49
N SER A 113 -5.22 8.32 -11.59
CA SER A 113 -6.57 8.79 -11.94
C SER A 113 -6.58 10.29 -12.30
N TYR A 114 -5.48 10.99 -12.04
CA TYR A 114 -5.36 12.44 -12.18
C TYR A 114 -4.10 12.82 -12.98
N MET A 115 -4.09 14.03 -13.52
CA MET A 115 -2.91 14.61 -14.18
C MET A 115 -2.01 15.30 -13.14
N ASP A 116 -1.38 14.50 -12.28
CA ASP A 116 -0.44 14.97 -11.26
C ASP A 116 0.98 15.24 -11.82
N GLU A 117 1.86 15.82 -11.01
CA GLU A 117 3.23 16.19 -11.41
C GLU A 117 4.01 14.99 -11.95
N THR A 118 3.81 13.80 -11.37
CA THR A 118 4.45 12.57 -11.83
C THR A 118 3.87 12.08 -13.15
N ALA A 119 2.56 12.16 -13.34
CA ALA A 119 1.89 11.83 -14.60
C ALA A 119 2.33 12.77 -15.73
N GLN A 120 2.42 14.08 -15.47
CA GLN A 120 2.90 15.07 -16.45
C GLN A 120 4.33 14.83 -16.91
N PHE A 121 5.16 14.25 -16.03
CA PHE A 121 6.54 13.91 -16.32
C PHE A 121 6.70 12.54 -17.01
N SER A 122 5.66 11.70 -17.04
CA SER A 122 5.74 10.33 -17.55
C SER A 122 5.63 10.26 -19.07
N ASP A 123 6.32 9.30 -19.69
CA ASP A 123 6.24 9.04 -21.14
C ASP A 123 4.88 8.45 -21.55
N LEU A 124 4.30 7.63 -20.67
CA LEU A 124 3.01 6.99 -20.89
C LEU A 124 2.10 7.14 -19.68
N ILE A 125 0.91 7.69 -19.92
CA ILE A 125 -0.13 7.83 -18.89
C ILE A 125 -1.22 6.79 -19.18
N LEU A 126 -1.47 5.92 -18.20
CA LEU A 126 -2.52 4.91 -18.24
C LEU A 126 -3.58 5.24 -17.17
N PRO A 127 -4.70 5.88 -17.55
CA PRO A 127 -5.71 6.33 -16.60
C PRO A 127 -6.30 5.19 -15.78
N ASN A 128 -6.10 5.25 -14.45
CA ASN A 128 -6.63 4.26 -13.52
C ASN A 128 -8.09 4.56 -13.15
N HIS A 129 -8.82 3.54 -12.70
CA HIS A 129 -10.15 3.73 -12.10
C HIS A 129 -10.06 4.55 -10.81
N SER A 130 -11.05 5.42 -10.59
CA SER A 130 -11.24 6.04 -9.28
C SER A 130 -11.65 4.99 -8.23
N TYR A 131 -11.46 5.29 -6.95
CA TYR A 131 -11.73 4.34 -5.87
C TYR A 131 -13.20 3.84 -5.81
N LEU A 132 -14.14 4.60 -6.40
CA LEU A 132 -15.56 4.22 -6.47
C LEU A 132 -15.90 3.34 -7.69
N GLU A 133 -14.99 3.21 -8.65
CA GLU A 133 -15.18 2.52 -9.93
C GLU A 133 -14.56 1.12 -9.97
N ARG A 134 -13.83 0.71 -8.92
CA ARG A 134 -13.06 -0.54 -8.91
C ARG A 134 -13.41 -1.47 -7.75
N TYR A 135 -13.07 -2.74 -7.96
CA TYR A 135 -12.86 -3.66 -6.85
C TYR A 135 -11.46 -3.40 -6.30
N GLU A 136 -11.31 -3.41 -4.99
CA GLU A 136 -10.01 -3.26 -4.33
C GLU A 136 -10.07 -3.99 -2.99
N ASP A 137 -9.01 -4.75 -2.70
CA ASP A 137 -8.77 -5.27 -1.36
C ASP A 137 -8.17 -4.16 -0.50
N VAL A 138 -8.83 -3.89 0.62
CA VAL A 138 -8.42 -2.87 1.57
C VAL A 138 -7.92 -3.61 2.81
N PRO A 139 -6.61 -3.89 2.93
CA PRO A 139 -6.08 -4.38 4.20
C PRO A 139 -6.43 -3.37 5.28
N ALA A 140 -6.94 -3.82 6.43
CA ALA A 140 -7.50 -2.90 7.40
C ALA A 140 -6.49 -1.83 7.84
N PRO A 141 -6.96 -0.59 8.09
CA PRO A 141 -6.12 0.47 8.61
C PRO A 141 -5.46 0.07 9.94
N ALA A 142 -4.26 0.59 10.18
CA ALA A 142 -3.62 0.50 11.48
C ALA A 142 -4.55 1.07 12.57
N GLY A 143 -4.75 0.32 13.66
CA GLY A 143 -5.59 0.74 14.80
C GLY A 143 -6.64 -0.27 15.24
N PHE A 144 -6.92 -1.32 14.46
CA PHE A 144 -7.76 -2.43 14.92
C PHE A 144 -6.94 -3.45 15.71
N HIS A 145 -7.49 -3.96 16.82
CA HIS A 145 -6.85 -4.98 17.67
C HIS A 145 -6.84 -6.39 17.04
N LYS A 146 -7.44 -6.55 15.86
CA LYS A 146 -7.47 -7.80 15.07
C LYS A 146 -7.23 -7.49 13.59
N PRO A 147 -6.58 -8.39 12.85
CA PRO A 147 -6.47 -8.26 11.41
C PRO A 147 -7.87 -8.35 10.79
N VAL A 148 -8.23 -7.32 10.02
CA VAL A 148 -9.47 -7.28 9.24
C VAL A 148 -9.07 -7.02 7.79
N ILE A 149 -9.82 -7.57 6.85
CA ILE A 149 -9.62 -7.26 5.44
C ILE A 149 -10.95 -6.82 4.86
N GLY A 150 -10.96 -5.61 4.31
CA GLY A 150 -12.08 -5.07 3.58
C GLY A 150 -12.00 -5.46 2.11
N LEU A 151 -13.17 -5.64 1.50
CA LEU A 151 -13.32 -5.69 0.06
C LEU A 151 -14.25 -4.58 -0.36
N THR A 152 -13.80 -3.80 -1.32
CA THR A 152 -14.64 -2.77 -1.95
C THR A 152 -15.18 -3.31 -3.27
N ARG A 153 -16.39 -2.86 -3.61
CA ARG A 153 -17.02 -3.10 -4.91
C ARG A 153 -17.27 -1.76 -5.59
N PRO A 154 -17.26 -1.71 -6.92
CA PRO A 154 -17.60 -0.50 -7.65
C PRO A 154 -19.02 -0.06 -7.29
N VAL A 155 -19.15 1.18 -6.85
CA VAL A 155 -20.43 1.84 -6.60
C VAL A 155 -20.97 2.44 -7.89
N VAL A 156 -20.06 2.91 -8.75
CA VAL A 156 -20.35 3.44 -10.07
C VAL A 156 -19.59 2.66 -11.14
N LYS A 157 -20.11 2.66 -12.37
CA LYS A 157 -19.36 2.13 -13.52
C LYS A 157 -18.28 3.14 -13.91
N PRO A 158 -17.15 2.70 -14.49
CA PRO A 158 -16.15 3.61 -15.03
C PRO A 158 -16.78 4.63 -15.99
N LEU A 159 -16.60 5.92 -15.70
CA LEU A 159 -17.23 7.00 -16.49
C LEU A 159 -16.49 7.27 -17.80
N PHE A 160 -15.17 7.04 -17.81
CA PHE A 160 -14.29 7.30 -18.94
C PHE A 160 -13.58 6.02 -19.39
N LYS A 161 -12.66 6.16 -20.36
CA LYS A 161 -11.78 5.07 -20.83
C LYS A 161 -10.64 4.81 -19.83
N THR A 162 -11.00 4.46 -18.60
CA THR A 162 -10.05 4.08 -17.54
C THR A 162 -9.95 2.56 -17.44
N ARG A 163 -8.84 2.07 -16.87
CA ARG A 163 -8.61 0.63 -16.63
C ARG A 163 -7.89 0.44 -15.31
N HIS A 164 -8.23 -0.60 -14.55
CA HIS A 164 -7.51 -0.97 -13.34
C HIS A 164 -6.01 -1.19 -13.63
N SER A 165 -5.11 -0.65 -12.79
CA SER A 165 -3.66 -0.83 -12.97
C SER A 165 -3.26 -2.31 -13.08
N GLY A 166 -3.85 -3.17 -12.26
CA GLY A 166 -3.68 -4.63 -12.36
C GLY A 166 -4.09 -5.20 -13.72
N ASP A 167 -5.22 -4.77 -14.28
CA ASP A 167 -5.67 -5.20 -15.61
C ASP A 167 -4.76 -4.69 -16.73
N ALA A 168 -4.25 -3.47 -16.59
CA ALA A 168 -3.31 -2.90 -17.54
C ALA A 168 -1.99 -3.70 -17.56
N VAL A 169 -1.48 -4.10 -16.39
CA VAL A 169 -0.28 -4.96 -16.28
C VAL A 169 -0.54 -6.37 -16.82
N ILE A 170 -1.71 -6.96 -16.55
CA ILE A 170 -2.11 -8.27 -17.07
C ILE A 170 -2.24 -8.27 -18.60
N ALA A 171 -2.69 -7.14 -19.17
CA ALA A 171 -2.92 -6.96 -20.60
C ALA A 171 -1.65 -6.63 -21.41
N MET A 172 -0.54 -6.24 -20.76
CA MET A 172 0.72 -5.99 -21.47
C MET A 172 1.17 -7.23 -22.25
N PRO A 173 1.78 -7.08 -23.45
CA PRO A 173 2.07 -8.17 -24.35
C PRO A 173 2.78 -9.34 -23.65
N ARG A 174 2.05 -10.45 -23.51
CA ARG A 174 2.58 -11.67 -22.94
C ARG A 174 3.57 -12.25 -23.94
N ASN A 175 4.86 -12.13 -23.66
CA ASN A 175 5.79 -13.05 -24.28
C ASN A 175 5.35 -14.48 -23.88
N ARG A 176 5.16 -15.37 -24.86
CA ARG A 176 4.55 -16.71 -24.71
C ARG A 176 5.07 -17.52 -23.52
N ALA A 177 6.30 -17.26 -23.07
CA ALA A 177 6.94 -17.89 -21.91
C ALA A 177 6.35 -17.53 -20.53
N ARG A 178 5.43 -16.55 -20.41
CA ARG A 178 4.89 -16.07 -19.11
C ARG A 178 3.46 -16.49 -18.80
N ASN A 179 2.79 -17.26 -19.67
CA ASN A 179 1.40 -17.70 -19.46
C ASN A 179 1.17 -18.51 -18.18
N HIS A 180 2.21 -19.13 -17.61
CA HIS A 180 2.10 -19.87 -16.34
C HIS A 180 2.27 -19.02 -15.07
N ARG A 181 2.62 -17.72 -15.18
CA ARG A 181 2.90 -16.85 -14.01
C ARG A 181 1.70 -16.03 -13.54
N PHE A 182 0.72 -15.76 -14.39
CA PHE A 182 -0.50 -15.05 -14.03
C PHE A 182 -1.72 -15.90 -14.43
N PRO A 183 -2.28 -16.71 -13.51
CA PRO A 183 -3.44 -17.55 -13.81
C PRO A 183 -4.76 -16.75 -13.84
N TRP A 184 -4.69 -15.43 -13.87
CA TRP A 184 -5.83 -14.51 -13.74
C TRP A 184 -6.11 -13.85 -15.09
N GLU A 185 -7.38 -13.78 -15.47
CA GLU A 185 -7.81 -13.10 -16.69
C GLU A 185 -7.95 -11.58 -16.49
N ASN A 186 -8.37 -11.19 -15.29
CA ASN A 186 -8.57 -9.81 -14.87
C ASN A 186 -8.36 -9.68 -13.36
N TYR A 187 -8.18 -8.45 -12.88
CA TYR A 187 -7.99 -8.14 -11.48
C TYR A 187 -9.21 -8.54 -10.63
N ARG A 188 -10.43 -8.56 -11.17
CA ARG A 188 -11.60 -9.03 -10.42
C ARG A 188 -11.51 -10.50 -10.00
N SER A 189 -10.87 -11.33 -10.81
CA SER A 189 -10.71 -12.77 -10.52
C SER A 189 -9.75 -13.05 -9.35
N LEU A 190 -8.92 -12.06 -8.97
CA LEU A 190 -7.97 -12.16 -7.86
C LEU A 190 -8.66 -12.21 -6.48
N PRO A 191 -9.45 -11.19 -6.06
CA PRO A 191 -10.15 -11.25 -4.78
C PRO A 191 -11.13 -12.41 -4.66
N GLN A 192 -11.78 -12.82 -5.75
CA GLN A 192 -12.74 -13.95 -5.73
C GLN A 192 -12.08 -15.28 -5.36
N ARG A 193 -10.82 -15.47 -5.75
CA ARG A 193 -10.06 -16.68 -5.41
C ARG A 193 -9.47 -16.62 -4.00
N ASN A 194 -8.95 -15.45 -3.59
CA ASN A 194 -8.30 -15.28 -2.28
C ASN A 194 -9.31 -15.19 -1.12
N PHE A 195 -10.51 -14.63 -1.36
CA PHE A 195 -11.55 -14.48 -0.33
C PHE A 195 -12.74 -15.44 -0.51
N GLY A 196 -12.70 -16.34 -1.50
CA GLY A 196 -13.74 -17.35 -1.73
C GLY A 196 -15.16 -16.79 -1.90
N ARG A 197 -16.17 -17.53 -1.41
CA ARG A 197 -17.62 -17.19 -1.51
C ARG A 197 -18.00 -15.83 -0.90
N CYS A 198 -17.11 -15.19 -0.14
CA CYS A 198 -17.34 -13.88 0.49
C CYS A 198 -17.61 -12.75 -0.50
N VAL A 199 -17.03 -12.80 -1.70
CA VAL A 199 -17.22 -11.76 -2.72
C VAL A 199 -18.65 -11.78 -3.28
N GLY A 200 -19.29 -12.95 -3.34
CA GLY A 200 -20.69 -13.09 -3.75
C GLY A 200 -21.70 -12.74 -2.66
N SER A 201 -21.27 -12.71 -1.40
CA SER A 201 -22.12 -12.49 -0.22
C SER A 201 -21.89 -11.13 0.45
N LEU A 202 -21.31 -10.14 -0.24
CA LEU A 202 -21.03 -8.78 0.28
C LEU A 202 -22.26 -7.96 0.76
N GLY A 203 -23.43 -8.59 0.90
CA GLY A 203 -24.62 -8.09 1.59
C GLY A 203 -25.16 -8.97 2.72
N LYS A 204 -24.54 -10.13 3.01
CA LYS A 204 -24.91 -11.04 4.11
C LYS A 204 -23.77 -11.04 5.14
N ARG A 205 -24.08 -10.47 6.31
CA ARG A 205 -23.16 -10.40 7.46
C ARG A 205 -22.66 -11.81 7.82
N ARG A 206 -21.34 -11.94 7.95
CA ARG A 206 -20.54 -13.15 8.25
C ARG A 206 -20.27 -14.07 7.05
N CYS A 207 -19.02 -14.04 6.61
CA CYS A 207 -18.39 -15.26 6.14
C CYS A 207 -18.07 -16.12 7.35
N SER A 208 -18.73 -17.27 7.46
CA SER A 208 -18.35 -18.33 8.40
C SER A 208 -16.99 -18.89 7.97
N GLY A 209 -15.97 -18.68 8.80
CA GLY A 209 -14.68 -19.34 8.66
C GLY A 209 -14.81 -20.84 8.91
N GLY A 210 -14.03 -21.63 8.17
CA GLY A 210 -13.68 -23.00 8.53
C GLY A 210 -12.40 -23.02 9.35
#